data_AF-A0A966U1K6-F1
#
_entry.id   AF-A0A966U1K6-F1
#
_cell.length_a   1.000
_cell.length_b   1.000
_cell.length_c   1.000
_cell.angle_alpha   90.00
_cell.angle_beta   90.00
_cell.angle_gamma   90.00
#
_symmetry.space_group_name_H-M   'P 1'
#
loop_
_entity.id
_entity.type
_entity.pdbx_description
1 polymer ?
#
loop_
_entity_poly.entity_id
_entity_poly.type
_entity_poly.pdbx_seq_one_letter_code
_entity_poly.pdbx_strand_id
1 'polypeptide(L)'
;LLGLSVYFANEGGLEAVLRGAVEHATLRMGLSLPDGMIDAVVRVKAAAVGFWLAVMAIGNAALAQGFLRRRGLSLAATPDLADARMPGWYLVLVLLAGAAFAVVGDAVTLSVLLLLTLPFFLMGIGGVHKRVRGSGGRVWLLAGFYTLMLIFLQIMAPAMVGMGLYEQWARRAVPPPQT
;
A
#
# COMPACT_ATOMS: atom_id res chain seq x y z
N LEU A 1 -6.58 -0.06 -17.38
CA LEU A 1 -5.19 -0.08 -16.86
C LEU A 1 -4.26 -0.78 -17.83
N LEU A 2 -4.45 -2.08 -18.12
CA LEU A 2 -3.63 -2.81 -19.10
C LEU A 2 -3.61 -2.17 -20.51
N GLY A 3 -4.74 -1.68 -21.01
CA GLY A 3 -4.79 -1.00 -22.31
C GLY A 3 -4.05 0.35 -22.34
N LEU A 4 -4.05 1.09 -21.23
CA LEU A 4 -3.31 2.35 -21.11
C LEU A 4 -1.81 2.09 -21.00
N SER A 5 -1.41 1.07 -20.22
CA SER A 5 0.01 0.69 -20.10
C SER A 5 0.59 0.16 -21.41
N VAL A 6 -0.21 -0.57 -22.20
CA VAL A 6 0.20 -1.03 -23.54
C VAL A 6 0.29 0.13 -24.54
N TYR A 7 -0.64 1.09 -24.47
CA TYR A 7 -0.61 2.28 -25.31
C TYR A 7 0.63 3.14 -25.07
N PHE A 8 0.99 3.39 -23.80
CA PHE A 8 2.18 4.17 -23.45
C PHE A 8 3.50 3.39 -23.58
N ALA A 9 3.47 2.05 -23.68
CA ALA A 9 4.70 1.26 -23.82
C ALA A 9 5.48 1.56 -25.11
N ASN A 10 4.78 1.95 -26.18
CA ASN A 10 5.40 2.26 -27.47
C ASN A 10 6.02 3.67 -27.55
N GLU A 11 5.68 4.58 -26.63
CA GLU A 11 6.14 5.99 -26.62
C GLU A 11 7.21 6.27 -25.54
N GLY A 12 7.79 5.23 -24.93
CA GLY A 12 8.73 5.39 -23.81
C GLY A 12 8.06 5.51 -22.43
N GLY A 13 6.77 5.21 -22.33
CA GLY A 13 6.03 5.12 -21.07
C GLY A 13 5.58 6.46 -20.49
N LEU A 14 5.00 6.40 -19.29
CA LEU A 14 4.58 7.57 -18.52
C LEU A 14 5.76 8.54 -18.27
N GLU A 15 6.97 8.00 -18.17
CA GLU A 15 8.20 8.77 -17.94
C GLU A 15 8.51 9.72 -19.11
N ALA A 16 8.44 9.24 -20.35
CA ALA A 16 8.66 10.06 -21.55
C ALA A 16 7.61 11.18 -21.68
N VAL A 17 6.34 10.86 -21.42
CA VAL A 17 5.25 11.85 -21.44
C VAL A 17 5.44 12.91 -20.35
N LEU A 18 5.81 12.50 -19.14
CA LEU A 18 6.06 13.41 -18.02
C LEU A 18 7.30 14.28 -18.25
N ARG A 19 8.34 13.73 -18.85
CA ARG A 19 9.55 14.48 -19.26
C ARG A 19 9.18 15.59 -20.23
N GLY A 20 8.49 15.27 -21.33
CA GLY A 20 8.04 16.26 -22.30
C GLY A 20 7.14 17.34 -21.68
N ALA A 21 6.26 16.96 -20.75
CA ALA A 21 5.41 17.91 -20.03
C ALA A 21 6.20 18.85 -19.09
N VAL A 22 7.24 18.34 -18.42
CA VAL A 22 8.11 19.14 -17.54
C VAL A 22 8.97 20.08 -18.38
N GLU A 23 9.61 19.59 -19.44
CA GLU A 23 10.44 20.39 -20.35
C GLU A 23 9.64 21.53 -20.97
N HIS A 24 8.42 21.26 -21.46
CA HIS A 24 7.55 22.29 -22.03
C HIS A 24 7.11 23.33 -20.99
N ALA A 25 6.87 22.90 -19.75
CA ALA A 25 6.51 23.80 -18.66
C ALA A 25 7.68 24.69 -18.23
N THR A 26 8.89 24.15 -18.12
CA THR A 26 10.10 24.92 -17.77
C THR A 26 10.46 25.93 -18.85
N LEU A 27 10.34 25.54 -20.13
CA LEU A 27 10.52 26.45 -21.26
C LEU A 27 9.52 27.61 -21.23
N ARG A 28 8.24 27.35 -20.92
CA ARG A 28 7.23 28.42 -20.77
C ARG A 28 7.49 29.36 -19.59
N MET A 29 8.14 28.87 -18.53
CA MET A 29 8.50 29.68 -17.37
C MET A 29 9.83 30.42 -17.55
N GLY A 30 10.55 30.19 -18.66
CA GLY A 30 11.88 30.76 -18.90
C GLY A 30 12.96 30.19 -17.97
N LEU A 31 12.72 29.02 -17.37
CA LEU A 31 13.65 28.37 -16.45
C LEU A 31 14.42 27.29 -17.19
N SER A 32 15.76 27.35 -17.15
CA SER A 32 16.63 26.26 -17.59
C SER A 32 17.04 25.42 -16.38
N LEU A 33 16.39 24.28 -16.18
CA LEU A 33 16.77 23.35 -15.12
C LEU A 33 17.86 22.39 -15.63
N PRO A 34 18.83 22.00 -14.79
CA PRO A 34 19.77 20.93 -15.12
C PRO A 34 19.03 19.61 -15.36
N ASP A 35 19.52 18.78 -16.29
CA ASP A 35 18.87 17.51 -16.68
C ASP A 35 18.61 16.57 -15.48
N GLY A 36 19.57 16.50 -14.54
CA GLY A 36 19.40 15.69 -13.32
C GLY A 36 18.26 16.16 -12.41
N MET A 37 17.89 17.45 -12.46
CA MET A 37 16.73 17.99 -11.74
C MET A 37 15.43 17.63 -12.46
N ILE A 38 15.41 17.65 -13.79
CA ILE A 38 14.27 17.23 -14.60
C ILE A 38 13.97 15.75 -14.33
N ASP A 39 15.00 14.90 -14.31
CA ASP A 39 14.88 13.47 -13.99
C ASP A 39 14.28 13.22 -12.60
N ALA A 40 14.74 13.97 -11.60
CA ALA A 40 14.21 13.88 -10.24
C ALA A 40 12.73 14.28 -10.18
N VAL A 41 12.35 15.38 -10.83
CA VAL A 41 10.96 15.86 -10.89
C VAL A 41 10.06 14.86 -11.60
N VAL A 42 10.51 14.31 -12.74
CA VAL A 42 9.77 13.30 -13.51
C VAL A 42 9.55 12.06 -12.67
N ARG A 43 10.58 11.54 -11.98
CA ARG A 43 10.48 10.36 -11.13
C ARG A 43 9.50 10.56 -9.97
N VAL A 44 9.58 11.69 -9.28
CA VAL A 44 8.66 12.02 -8.17
C VAL A 44 7.22 12.15 -8.69
N LYS A 45 7.01 12.81 -9.83
CA LYS A 45 5.67 12.95 -10.42
C LYS A 45 5.10 11.60 -10.86
N ALA A 46 5.90 10.75 -11.48
CA ALA A 46 5.48 9.41 -11.89
C ALA A 46 5.04 8.58 -10.67
N ALA A 47 5.83 8.60 -9.60
CA ALA A 47 5.49 7.94 -8.33
C ALA A 47 4.20 8.51 -7.72
N ALA A 48 4.04 9.84 -7.71
CA ALA A 48 2.85 10.50 -7.19
C ALA A 48 1.58 10.13 -7.99
N VAL A 49 1.67 10.08 -9.33
CA VAL A 49 0.55 9.66 -10.19
C VAL A 49 0.16 8.21 -9.89
N GLY A 50 1.13 7.30 -9.80
CA GLY A 50 0.88 5.91 -9.44
C GLY A 50 0.23 5.77 -8.06
N PHE A 51 0.74 6.51 -7.07
CA PHE A 51 0.18 6.55 -5.72
C PHE A 51 -1.27 7.05 -5.71
N TRP A 52 -1.56 8.20 -6.32
CA TRP A 52 -2.91 8.76 -6.35
C TRP A 52 -3.90 7.89 -7.13
N LEU A 53 -3.47 7.29 -8.24
CA LEU A 53 -4.29 6.31 -8.96
C LEU A 53 -4.65 5.12 -8.10
N ALA A 54 -3.69 4.58 -7.34
CA ALA A 54 -3.94 3.48 -6.42
C ALA A 54 -4.92 3.88 -5.31
N VAL A 55 -4.72 5.05 -4.68
CA VAL A 55 -5.62 5.59 -3.65
C VAL A 55 -7.04 5.75 -4.19
N MET A 56 -7.19 6.36 -5.37
CA MET A 56 -8.50 6.55 -6.00
C MET A 56 -9.16 5.22 -6.39
N ALA A 57 -8.39 4.26 -6.91
CA ALA A 57 -8.90 2.94 -7.27
C ALA A 57 -9.41 2.18 -6.03
N ILE A 58 -8.64 2.18 -4.95
CA ILE A 58 -9.02 1.55 -3.68
C ILE A 58 -10.24 2.25 -3.07
N GLY A 59 -10.26 3.59 -3.06
CA GLY A 59 -11.39 4.38 -2.57
C GLY A 59 -12.68 4.10 -3.36
N ASN A 60 -12.60 4.10 -4.69
CA ASN A 60 -13.73 3.79 -5.56
C ASN A 60 -14.22 2.35 -5.37
N ALA A 61 -13.31 1.38 -5.24
CA ALA A 61 -13.67 0.00 -4.95
C ALA A 61 -14.40 -0.13 -3.60
N ALA A 62 -13.91 0.54 -2.56
CA ALA A 62 -14.54 0.54 -1.25
C ALA A 62 -15.94 1.19 -1.26
N LEU A 63 -16.09 2.33 -1.96
CA LEU A 63 -17.38 3.01 -2.13
C LEU A 63 -18.38 2.16 -2.93
N ALA A 64 -17.94 1.57 -4.05
CA ALA A 64 -18.76 0.69 -4.86
C ALA A 64 -19.23 -0.53 -4.07
N GLN A 65 -18.31 -1.19 -3.34
CA GLN A 65 -18.67 -2.32 -2.47
C GLN A 65 -19.63 -1.91 -1.36
N GLY A 66 -19.41 -0.75 -0.73
CA GLY A 66 -20.32 -0.20 0.27
C GLY A 66 -21.73 0.06 -0.28
N PHE A 67 -21.82 0.61 -1.50
CA PHE A 67 -23.08 0.85 -2.19
C PHE A 67 -23.81 -0.46 -2.54
N LEU A 68 -23.11 -1.41 -3.17
CA LEU A 68 -23.66 -2.71 -3.53
C LEU A 68 -24.17 -3.48 -2.30
N ARG A 69 -23.40 -3.45 -1.20
CA ARG A 69 -23.80 -4.07 0.08
C ARG A 69 -25.08 -3.45 0.65
N ARG A 70 -25.19 -2.11 0.65
CA ARG A 70 -26.39 -1.41 1.14
C ARG A 70 -27.64 -1.71 0.29
N ARG A 71 -27.45 -2.02 -1.00
CA ARG A 71 -28.53 -2.36 -1.93
C ARG A 71 -28.87 -3.85 -2.00
N GLY A 72 -28.16 -4.70 -1.25
CA GLY A 72 -28.35 -6.17 -1.33
C GLY A 72 -27.88 -6.79 -2.65
N LEU A 73 -27.08 -6.06 -3.44
CA LEU A 73 -26.57 -6.49 -4.75
C LEU A 73 -25.14 -7.04 -4.68
N SER A 74 -24.65 -7.32 -3.47
CA SER A 74 -23.30 -7.81 -3.24
C SER A 74 -23.23 -9.28 -3.63
N LEU A 75 -22.49 -9.58 -4.69
CA LEU A 75 -22.31 -10.95 -5.22
C LEU A 75 -21.40 -11.82 -4.34
N ALA A 76 -20.56 -11.19 -3.51
CA ALA A 76 -19.66 -11.86 -2.58
C ALA A 76 -19.52 -11.04 -1.30
N ALA A 77 -19.39 -11.71 -0.15
CA ALA A 77 -19.17 -11.03 1.12
C ALA A 77 -17.94 -10.11 1.03
N THR A 78 -18.07 -8.89 1.55
CA THR A 78 -16.94 -7.96 1.60
C THR A 78 -15.80 -8.60 2.41
N PRO A 79 -14.59 -8.76 1.86
CA PRO A 79 -13.48 -9.37 2.58
C PRO A 79 -13.15 -8.55 3.82
N ASP A 80 -13.12 -9.20 4.99
CA ASP A 80 -12.56 -8.57 6.19
C ASP A 80 -11.03 -8.68 6.11
N LEU A 81 -10.34 -7.54 5.99
CA LEU A 81 -8.88 -7.50 6.01
C LEU A 81 -8.30 -8.13 7.28
N ALA A 82 -9.04 -8.11 8.40
CA ALA A 82 -8.64 -8.76 9.63
C ALA A 82 -8.66 -10.29 9.52
N ASP A 83 -9.45 -10.86 8.61
CA ASP A 83 -9.55 -12.30 8.40
C ASP A 83 -8.75 -12.77 7.16
N ALA A 84 -8.17 -11.83 6.40
CA ALA A 84 -7.27 -12.13 5.29
C ALA A 84 -6.04 -12.90 5.80
N ARG A 85 -5.69 -13.99 5.11
CA ARG A 85 -4.53 -14.82 5.44
C ARG A 85 -3.58 -14.93 4.28
N MET A 86 -2.30 -14.85 4.58
CA MET A 86 -1.26 -15.09 3.60
C MET A 86 -0.90 -16.59 3.53
N PRO A 87 -0.50 -17.10 2.36
CA PRO A 87 0.10 -18.42 2.27
C PRO A 87 1.36 -18.52 3.14
N GLY A 88 1.65 -19.71 3.69
CA GLY A 88 2.85 -19.90 4.53
C GLY A 88 4.16 -19.56 3.84
N TRP A 89 4.25 -19.80 2.53
CA TRP A 89 5.43 -19.47 1.72
C TRP A 89 5.67 -17.96 1.59
N TYR A 90 4.66 -17.12 1.83
CA TYR A 90 4.80 -15.68 1.67
C TYR A 90 5.82 -15.07 2.64
N LEU A 91 5.93 -15.63 3.86
CA LEU A 91 6.96 -15.21 4.81
C LEU A 91 8.38 -15.44 4.26
N VAL A 92 8.59 -16.52 3.50
CA VAL A 92 9.88 -16.81 2.89
C VAL A 92 10.29 -15.68 1.95
N LEU A 93 9.36 -15.12 1.16
CA LEU A 93 9.65 -13.97 0.30
C LEU A 93 10.07 -12.74 1.10
N VAL A 94 9.39 -12.44 2.21
CA VAL A 94 9.76 -11.32 3.09
C VAL A 94 11.16 -11.52 3.66
N LEU A 95 11.49 -12.73 4.11
CA LEU A 95 12.82 -13.04 4.66
C LEU A 95 13.91 -12.96 3.59
N LEU A 96 13.64 -13.45 2.38
CA LEU A 96 14.57 -13.34 1.25
C LEU A 96 14.82 -11.87 0.87
N ALA A 97 13.77 -11.04 0.83
CA ALA A 97 13.92 -9.62 0.58
C ALA A 97 14.69 -8.91 1.70
N GLY A 98 14.47 -9.31 2.95
CA GLY A 98 15.23 -8.81 4.11
C GLY A 98 16.71 -9.17 4.04
N ALA A 99 17.02 -10.42 3.67
CA ALA A 99 18.39 -10.87 3.47
C ALA A 99 19.07 -10.14 2.29
N ALA A 100 18.35 -9.97 1.17
CA ALA A 100 18.85 -9.23 0.02
C ALA A 100 19.16 -7.76 0.40
N PHE A 101 18.28 -7.11 1.15
CA PHE A 101 18.52 -5.76 1.66
C PHE A 101 19.71 -5.72 2.63
N ALA A 102 19.89 -6.71 3.50
CA ALA A 102 21.03 -6.77 4.41
C ALA A 102 22.39 -6.94 3.71
N VAL A 103 22.41 -7.58 2.53
CA VAL A 103 23.62 -7.79 1.73
C VAL A 103 23.90 -6.63 0.77
N VAL A 104 22.87 -6.12 0.08
CA VAL A 104 23.01 -5.11 -0.98
C VAL A 104 22.83 -3.68 -0.45
N GLY A 105 21.83 -3.46 0.41
CA GLY A 105 21.59 -2.18 1.08
C GLY A 105 21.09 -1.04 0.18
N ASP A 106 20.60 -1.34 -1.03
CA ASP A 106 20.16 -0.31 -1.99
C ASP A 106 18.66 0.04 -1.88
N ALA A 107 18.27 1.11 -2.57
CA ALA A 107 16.88 1.58 -2.57
C ALA A 107 15.91 0.56 -3.18
N VAL A 108 16.38 -0.29 -4.12
CA VAL A 108 15.54 -1.28 -4.79
C VAL A 108 15.20 -2.42 -3.83
N THR A 109 16.20 -3.01 -3.17
CA THR A 109 16.00 -4.09 -2.20
C THR A 109 15.16 -3.62 -1.00
N LEU A 110 15.36 -2.39 -0.54
CA LEU A 110 14.49 -1.78 0.48
C LEU A 110 13.04 -1.64 0.00
N SER A 111 12.84 -1.14 -1.23
CA SER A 111 11.49 -0.97 -1.79
C SER A 111 10.75 -2.30 -1.93
N VAL A 112 11.45 -3.35 -2.36
CA VAL A 112 10.89 -4.72 -2.44
C VAL A 112 10.51 -5.23 -1.06
N LEU A 113 11.38 -5.04 -0.05
CA LEU A 113 11.09 -5.43 1.32
C LEU A 113 9.86 -4.70 1.88
N LEU A 114 9.78 -3.37 1.67
CA LEU A 114 8.63 -2.57 2.11
C LEU A 114 7.34 -3.02 1.41
N LEU A 115 7.39 -3.31 0.11
CA LEU A 115 6.25 -3.81 -0.64
C LEU A 115 5.78 -5.17 -0.12
N LEU A 116 6.71 -6.09 0.16
CA LEU A 116 6.39 -7.44 0.63
C LEU A 116 5.91 -7.46 2.10
N THR A 117 6.32 -6.49 2.92
CA THR A 117 5.83 -6.35 4.30
C THR A 117 4.45 -5.67 4.38
N LEU A 118 4.03 -4.99 3.31
CA LEU A 118 2.76 -4.25 3.27
C LEU A 118 1.53 -5.10 3.63
N PRO A 119 1.34 -6.35 3.14
CA PRO A 119 0.19 -7.15 3.55
C PRO A 119 0.16 -7.46 5.04
N PHE A 120 1.31 -7.70 5.66
CA PHE A 120 1.40 -7.91 7.12
C PHE A 120 1.11 -6.62 7.89
N PHE A 121 1.60 -5.48 7.41
CA PHE A 121 1.26 -4.18 7.98
C PHE A 121 -0.25 -3.93 7.96
N LEU A 122 -0.91 -4.16 6.83
CA LEU A 122 -2.37 -4.02 6.68
C LEU A 122 -3.14 -5.00 7.57
N MET A 123 -2.65 -6.23 7.72
CA MET A 123 -3.21 -7.22 8.62
C MET A 123 -3.13 -6.77 10.09
N GLY A 124 -1.99 -6.19 10.52
CA GLY A 124 -1.84 -5.61 11.85
C GLY A 124 -2.85 -4.48 12.11
N ILE A 125 -3.03 -3.58 11.14
CA ILE A 125 -4.07 -2.53 11.21
C ILE A 125 -5.47 -3.17 11.33
N GLY A 126 -5.78 -4.16 10.49
CA GLY A 126 -7.05 -4.88 10.56
C GLY A 126 -7.31 -5.49 11.95
N GLY A 127 -6.26 -6.02 12.56
CA GLY A 127 -6.26 -6.48 13.94
C GLY A 127 -6.67 -5.41 14.95
N VAL A 128 -6.10 -4.20 14.85
CA VAL A 128 -6.48 -3.05 15.70
C VAL A 128 -7.96 -2.70 15.50
N HIS A 129 -8.43 -2.63 14.26
CA HIS A 129 -9.84 -2.37 13.95
C HIS A 129 -10.78 -3.40 14.60
N LYS A 130 -10.40 -4.69 14.57
CA LYS A 130 -11.15 -5.78 15.19
C LYS A 130 -11.26 -5.62 16.71
N ARG A 131 -10.15 -5.26 17.39
CA ARG A 131 -10.12 -5.05 18.85
C ARG A 131 -10.99 -3.89 19.30
N VAL A 132 -11.12 -2.83 18.49
CA VAL A 132 -11.87 -1.62 18.84
C VAL A 132 -13.32 -1.66 18.34
N ARG A 133 -13.73 -2.71 17.61
CA ARG A 133 -15.05 -2.79 16.94
C ARG A 133 -16.25 -2.65 17.89
N GLY A 134 -16.12 -3.06 19.15
CA GLY A 134 -17.17 -3.00 20.18
C GLY A 134 -17.08 -1.82 21.16
N SER A 135 -16.09 -0.94 21.02
CA SER A 135 -15.87 0.17 21.96
C SER A 135 -16.75 1.38 21.61
N GLY A 136 -17.45 1.96 22.59
CA GLY A 136 -18.30 3.15 22.40
C GLY A 136 -17.56 4.39 21.85
N GLY A 137 -16.23 4.44 21.99
CA GLY A 137 -15.36 5.52 21.49
C GLY A 137 -14.55 5.16 20.23
N ARG A 138 -14.99 4.19 19.41
CA ARG A 138 -14.20 3.65 18.29
C ARG A 138 -13.58 4.71 17.38
N VAL A 139 -14.33 5.75 17.02
CA VAL A 139 -13.85 6.81 16.11
C VAL A 139 -12.68 7.55 16.73
N TRP A 140 -12.76 7.94 18.00
CA TRP A 140 -11.70 8.65 18.71
C TRP A 140 -10.48 7.77 18.94
N LEU A 141 -10.68 6.50 19.29
CA LEU A 141 -9.59 5.54 19.47
C LEU A 141 -8.82 5.30 18.16
N LEU A 142 -9.54 5.12 17.05
CA LEU A 142 -8.91 4.98 15.73
C LEU A 142 -8.23 6.27 15.29
N ALA A 143 -8.86 7.43 15.49
CA ALA A 143 -8.25 8.72 15.17
C ALA A 143 -6.95 8.91 15.96
N GLY A 144 -6.95 8.63 17.26
CA GLY A 144 -5.75 8.67 18.09
C GLY A 144 -4.68 7.67 17.62
N PHE A 145 -5.08 6.43 17.31
CA PHE A 145 -4.18 5.41 16.77
C PHE A 145 -3.52 5.86 15.46
N TYR A 146 -4.29 6.37 14.49
CA TYR A 146 -3.75 6.84 13.20
C TYR A 146 -2.87 8.08 13.36
N THR A 147 -3.24 9.02 14.24
CA THR A 147 -2.41 10.18 14.56
C THR A 147 -1.09 9.75 15.18
N LEU A 148 -1.14 8.85 16.17
CA LEU A 148 0.07 8.33 16.81
C LEU A 148 0.92 7.53 15.81
N MET A 149 0.29 6.75 14.94
CA MET A 149 0.99 6.02 13.88
C MET A 149 1.66 6.95 12.88
N LEU A 150 1.07 8.10 12.56
CA LEU A 150 1.69 9.09 11.67
C LEU A 150 2.91 9.74 12.34
N ILE A 151 2.78 10.12 13.61
CA ILE A 151 3.86 10.78 14.38
C ILE A 151 5.00 9.81 14.69
N PHE A 152 4.68 8.57 15.05
CA PHE A 152 5.62 7.53 15.44
C PHE A 152 5.76 6.44 14.38
N LEU A 153 5.67 6.81 13.09
CA LEU A 153 5.61 5.86 11.98
C LEU A 153 6.78 4.87 12.00
N GLN A 154 7.99 5.35 12.29
CA GLN A 154 9.20 4.52 12.33
C GLN A 154 9.13 3.38 13.36
N ILE A 155 8.38 3.56 14.45
CA ILE A 155 8.22 2.56 15.52
C ILE A 155 6.93 1.77 15.30
N MET A 156 5.83 2.47 15.00
CA MET A 156 4.51 1.88 14.87
C MET A 156 4.39 1.01 13.62
N ALA A 157 5.00 1.38 12.49
CA ALA A 157 4.91 0.58 11.27
C ALA A 157 5.56 -0.80 11.41
N PRO A 158 6.81 -0.94 11.91
CA PRO A 158 7.37 -2.25 12.23
C PRO A 158 6.55 -3.01 13.28
N ALA A 159 6.01 -2.32 14.29
CA ALA A 159 5.14 -2.94 15.28
C ALA A 159 3.86 -3.53 14.66
N MET A 160 3.25 -2.85 13.68
CA MET A 160 2.08 -3.36 12.95
C MET A 160 2.42 -4.52 12.04
N VAL A 161 3.59 -4.52 11.38
CA VAL A 161 4.09 -5.70 10.66
C VAL A 161 4.24 -6.87 11.62
N GLY A 162 4.85 -6.66 12.79
CA GLY A 162 5.00 -7.67 13.84
C GLY A 162 3.66 -8.19 14.36
N MET A 163 2.68 -7.31 14.56
CA MET A 163 1.32 -7.70 14.95
C MET A 163 0.62 -8.51 13.85
N GLY A 164 0.74 -8.12 12.58
CA GLY A 164 0.18 -8.87 11.46
C GLY A 164 0.82 -10.25 11.31
N LEU A 165 2.14 -10.33 11.49
CA LEU A 165 2.85 -11.61 11.61
C LEU A 165 2.26 -12.43 12.76
N TYR A 166 2.23 -11.90 13.98
CA TYR A 166 1.64 -12.60 15.13
C TYR A 166 0.23 -13.11 14.85
N GLU A 167 -0.65 -12.29 14.27
CA GLU A 167 -2.02 -12.68 13.94
C GLU A 167 -2.11 -13.79 12.88
N GLN A 168 -1.18 -13.81 11.92
CA GLN A 168 -1.10 -14.86 10.88
C GLN A 168 -0.85 -16.25 11.49
N TRP A 169 0.00 -16.36 12.51
CA TRP A 169 0.32 -17.65 13.16
C TRP A 169 -0.53 -17.95 14.39
N ALA A 170 -0.85 -16.96 15.23
CA ALA A 170 -1.70 -17.16 16.41
C ALA A 170 -3.08 -17.71 16.02
N ARG A 171 -3.65 -17.24 14.89
CA ARG A 171 -4.93 -17.74 14.39
C ARG A 171 -4.83 -19.09 13.64
N ARG A 172 -3.63 -19.62 13.35
CA ARG A 172 -3.47 -20.98 12.80
C ARG A 172 -3.51 -22.05 13.90
N ALA A 173 -3.23 -21.68 15.14
CA ALA A 173 -3.20 -22.58 16.29
C ALA A 173 -4.59 -22.85 16.90
N VAL A 174 -5.65 -22.15 16.46
CA VAL A 174 -7.02 -22.38 16.92
C VAL A 174 -7.67 -23.43 16.01
N PRO A 175 -7.97 -24.65 16.49
CA PRO A 175 -8.70 -25.65 15.71
C PRO A 175 -10.06 -25.08 15.27
N PRO A 176 -10.60 -25.46 14.10
CA PRO A 176 -11.96 -25.10 13.75
C PRO A 176 -12.91 -25.60 14.85
N PRO A 177 -13.91 -24.79 15.26
CA PRO A 177 -14.94 -25.28 16.17
C PRO A 177 -15.60 -26.49 15.52
N GLN A 178 -15.59 -27.61 16.23
CA GLN A 178 -16.35 -28.80 15.84
C GLN A 178 -17.83 -28.45 16.06
N THR A 179 -18.51 -28.03 15.00
CA THR A 179 -19.97 -27.93 14.93
C THR A 179 -20.46 -28.91 13.90
#